data_AF-A0A3D4X4U2-F1
#
_entry.id   AF-A0A3D4X4U2-F1
#
_cell.length_a   1.000
_cell.length_b   1.000
_cell.length_c   1.000
_cell.angle_alpha   90.00
_cell.angle_beta   90.00
_cell.angle_gamma   90.00
#
_symmetry.space_group_name_H-M   'P 1'
#
loop_
_entity.id
_entity.type
_entity.pdbx_description
1 polymer ?
#
loop_
_entity_poly.entity_id
_entity_poly.type
_entity_poly.pdbx_seq_one_letter_code
_entity_poly.pdbx_strand_id
1 'polypeptide(L)'
;MKSTGKLFFIVLLILTCLYTGGTQAKAAANYPPADPGAAESFTDSLRKINGKWFYFDQNGIAITKTLKQINGNYYYFGADGAAVTKTLKKIDGNYYYFGADGIAITKTLKKTDGHYYYFDADGTAVTGTLQKVDEKYYYFDSKGQAVTEKWKTINGKKYYFRKNGSAATESCRINGKYYVFNLKGQLLTPTGRKMKKVGSEYYYINEKGQPVTGWRVLREKSAYSADIIYVYKNGKCARNETVDKIKFNKNAYAINSQRVLARMAAEKFIRKCTNSSDSISVKLKKSAQRVVATFSYTGSQRCSGFKKDDWVYRAAIEALATDSGDCFYIAATIGVLADALGFENVSVIHLAKSHAYVRIGKKGNYIYYDNMGPHQFTTF
;
A
#
# COMPACT_ATOMS: atom_id res chain seq x y z
N MET A 1 -5.43 31.90 80.63
CA MET A 1 -4.11 31.32 80.95
C MET A 1 -3.32 31.16 79.66
N LYS A 2 -2.17 31.87 79.58
CA LYS A 2 -0.94 31.68 78.77
C LYS A 2 -1.11 31.28 77.27
N SER A 3 -0.83 32.16 76.30
CA SER A 3 0.49 32.72 75.87
C SER A 3 1.41 31.69 75.20
N THR A 4 1.69 31.90 73.91
CA THR A 4 2.99 32.03 73.20
C THR A 4 2.69 31.86 71.70
N GLY A 5 2.94 32.77 70.75
CA GLY A 5 3.98 33.80 70.65
C GLY A 5 5.04 33.31 69.65
N LYS A 6 5.00 33.77 68.39
CA LYS A 6 6.17 33.80 67.50
C LYS A 6 6.07 34.96 66.49
N LEU A 7 6.87 35.97 66.82
CA LEU A 7 7.27 37.14 66.04
C LEU A 7 8.36 36.73 65.02
N PHE A 8 8.74 37.68 64.15
CA PHE A 8 9.96 37.82 63.33
C PHE A 8 9.66 37.93 61.81
N PHE A 9 10.14 38.92 61.04
CA PHE A 9 10.95 40.12 61.27
C PHE A 9 10.72 41.03 60.03
N ILE A 10 10.39 42.31 60.22
CA ILE A 10 10.45 43.33 59.15
C ILE A 10 11.85 43.92 59.23
N VAL A 11 12.68 43.71 58.21
CA VAL A 11 13.95 44.41 58.06
C VAL A 11 13.76 45.51 57.03
N LEU A 12 13.59 46.72 57.55
CA LEU A 12 13.86 47.98 56.87
C LEU A 12 15.38 48.16 56.89
N LEU A 13 16.02 48.30 55.73
CA LEU A 13 17.42 48.72 55.66
C LEU A 13 17.56 49.90 54.71
N ILE A 14 17.85 51.04 55.35
CA ILE A 14 18.26 52.30 54.77
C ILE A 14 19.64 52.10 54.13
N LEU A 15 19.80 52.52 52.87
CA LEU A 15 21.12 52.81 52.33
C LEU A 15 21.12 54.25 51.80
N THR A 16 21.66 55.16 52.60
CA THR A 16 22.16 56.45 52.13
C THR A 16 23.55 56.24 51.53
N CYS A 17 23.73 56.61 50.27
CA CYS A 17 25.03 57.08 49.77
C CYS A 17 24.80 58.13 48.68
N LEU A 18 25.63 59.17 48.76
CA LEU A 18 25.59 60.44 48.05
C LEU A 18 25.99 60.32 46.56
N TYR A 19 25.53 61.31 45.79
CA TYR A 19 26.10 61.92 44.55
C TYR A 19 27.35 61.23 43.95
N THR A 20 27.42 60.92 42.65
CA THR A 20 27.59 61.91 41.56
C THR A 20 26.99 61.49 40.20
N GLY A 21 26.51 62.52 39.48
CA GLY A 21 26.01 62.61 38.10
C GLY A 21 26.32 61.52 37.06
N GLY A 22 25.30 61.22 36.27
CA GLY A 22 25.40 60.50 34.99
C GLY A 22 24.02 60.32 34.36
N THR A 23 23.75 61.05 33.29
CA THR A 23 22.48 61.09 32.56
C THR A 23 22.14 59.79 31.83
N GLN A 24 20.83 59.51 31.77
CA GLN A 24 20.10 58.63 30.82
C GLN A 24 20.17 57.10 31.01
N ALA A 25 19.03 56.50 31.36
CA ALA A 25 18.14 55.88 30.37
C ALA A 25 16.80 55.53 31.03
N LYS A 26 15.69 56.07 30.50
CA LYS A 26 14.35 55.53 30.76
C LYS A 26 14.28 54.15 30.10
N ALA A 27 14.63 53.10 30.85
CA ALA A 27 14.34 51.72 30.43
C ALA A 27 12.85 51.46 30.64
N ALA A 28 12.18 51.06 29.56
CA ALA A 28 10.78 50.70 29.52
C ALA A 28 10.46 49.61 30.56
N ALA A 29 9.39 49.86 31.30
CA ALA A 29 8.78 48.92 32.22
C ALA A 29 8.42 47.59 31.52
N ASN A 30 8.59 46.48 32.26
CA ASN A 30 8.10 45.10 32.03
C ASN A 30 9.13 44.00 31.71
N TYR A 31 10.34 44.05 32.27
CA TYR A 31 11.21 42.86 32.36
C TYR A 31 11.73 42.69 33.79
N PRO A 32 11.90 41.46 34.29
CA PRO A 32 12.32 41.25 35.67
C PRO A 32 13.64 41.99 35.91
N PRO A 33 13.75 42.78 37.00
CA PRO A 33 14.97 43.49 37.32
C PRO A 33 16.10 42.47 37.51
N ALA A 34 17.29 42.80 36.99
CA ALA A 34 18.50 42.07 37.32
C ALA A 34 18.64 41.96 38.85
N ASP A 35 18.88 40.75 39.35
CA ASP A 35 19.20 40.52 40.76
C ASP A 35 20.45 41.34 41.13
N PRO A 36 20.39 42.27 42.12
CA PRO A 36 21.50 43.15 42.43
C PRO A 36 22.68 42.47 43.18
N GLY A 37 22.68 41.14 43.33
CA GLY A 37 23.66 40.40 44.15
C GLY A 37 24.89 39.79 43.45
N ALA A 38 24.96 39.72 42.12
CA ALA A 38 26.16 39.23 41.42
C ALA A 38 26.20 39.79 39.99
N ALA A 39 27.20 40.62 39.69
CA ALA A 39 27.43 41.13 38.34
C ALA A 39 28.03 40.03 37.45
N GLU A 40 27.28 38.94 37.22
CA GLU A 40 27.51 38.12 36.04
C GLU A 40 27.07 38.94 34.84
N SER A 41 28.00 39.21 33.92
CA SER A 41 27.68 39.86 32.67
C SER A 41 26.67 38.99 31.89
N PHE A 42 25.49 39.54 31.62
CA PHE A 42 24.47 38.89 30.80
C PHE A 42 24.75 39.02 29.30
N THR A 43 25.84 39.69 28.92
CA THR A 43 26.15 40.02 27.53
C THR A 43 26.31 38.79 26.64
N ASP A 44 25.67 38.81 25.49
CA ASP A 44 25.71 37.76 24.46
C ASP A 44 25.47 36.34 25.00
N SER A 45 24.48 36.21 25.90
CA SER A 45 24.24 34.96 26.62
C SER A 45 22.78 34.51 26.58
N LEU A 46 22.59 33.20 26.46
CA LEU A 46 21.29 32.52 26.62
C LEU A 46 21.12 32.15 28.10
N ARG A 47 20.08 32.66 28.76
CA ARG A 47 19.84 32.46 30.20
C ARG A 47 18.44 31.95 30.47
N LYS A 48 18.32 31.04 31.44
CA LYS A 48 17.04 30.51 31.88
C LYS A 48 16.57 31.25 33.13
N ILE A 49 15.49 32.00 33.01
CA ILE A 49 14.91 32.81 34.09
C ILE A 49 13.47 32.36 34.28
N ASN A 50 13.11 31.97 35.50
CA ASN A 50 11.76 31.48 35.84
C ASN A 50 11.24 30.39 34.88
N GLY A 51 12.12 29.47 34.49
CA GLY A 51 11.80 28.35 33.60
C GLY A 51 11.74 28.69 32.10
N LYS A 52 11.87 29.96 31.71
CA LYS A 52 11.86 30.42 30.31
C LYS A 52 13.27 30.83 29.88
N TRP A 53 13.58 30.64 28.59
CA TRP A 53 14.86 31.05 28.02
C TRP A 53 14.78 32.47 27.46
N PHE A 54 15.82 33.27 27.70
CA PHE A 54 16.00 34.63 27.20
C PHE A 54 17.40 34.75 26.60
N TYR A 55 17.57 35.56 25.57
CA TYR A 55 18.90 35.93 25.07
C TYR A 55 19.13 37.42 25.25
N PHE A 56 20.27 37.76 25.82
CA PHE A 56 20.69 39.13 26.08
C PHE A 56 21.80 39.51 25.10
N ASP A 57 21.69 40.69 24.49
CA ASP A 57 22.68 41.21 23.55
C ASP A 57 23.97 41.69 24.25
N GLN A 58 24.91 42.26 23.49
CA GLN A 58 26.17 42.83 23.99
C GLN A 58 25.99 43.94 25.04
N ASN A 59 24.81 44.54 25.16
CA ASN A 59 24.48 45.57 26.15
C ASN A 59 23.73 45.00 27.35
N GLY A 60 23.52 43.68 27.40
CA GLY A 60 22.72 43.03 28.44
C GLY A 60 21.22 43.27 28.28
N ILE A 61 20.74 43.64 27.10
CA ILE A 61 19.31 43.86 26.83
C ILE A 61 18.70 42.60 26.19
N ALA A 62 17.56 42.15 26.71
CA ALA A 62 16.87 40.99 26.18
C ALA A 62 16.33 41.27 24.76
N ILE A 63 16.70 40.43 23.79
CA ILE A 63 16.21 40.57 22.42
C ILE A 63 14.75 40.10 22.33
N THR A 64 13.97 40.75 21.46
CA THR A 64 12.54 40.45 21.29
C THR A 64 12.18 40.36 19.82
N LYS A 65 11.12 39.62 19.51
CA LYS A 65 10.60 39.36 18.14
C LYS A 65 11.68 38.97 17.12
N THR A 66 12.74 38.29 17.57
CA THR A 66 13.95 38.04 16.77
C THR A 66 14.21 36.55 16.67
N LEU A 67 14.48 36.07 15.45
CA LEU A 67 15.05 34.74 15.20
C LEU A 67 16.58 34.85 15.33
N LYS A 68 17.18 34.06 16.22
CA LYS A 68 18.62 34.08 16.49
C LYS A 68 19.18 32.67 16.44
N GLN A 69 20.29 32.52 15.72
CA GLN A 69 21.08 31.30 15.77
C GLN A 69 22.08 31.40 16.92
N ILE A 70 22.08 30.40 17.80
CA ILE A 70 22.94 30.31 18.99
C ILE A 70 23.50 28.90 19.04
N ASN A 71 24.82 28.76 18.96
CA ASN A 71 25.51 27.46 18.96
C ASN A 71 24.93 26.46 17.92
N GLY A 72 24.64 26.96 16.71
CA GLY A 72 24.05 26.16 15.63
C GLY A 72 22.54 25.95 15.71
N ASN A 73 21.90 26.27 16.83
CA ASN A 73 20.45 26.10 17.05
C ASN A 73 19.70 27.41 16.83
N TYR A 74 18.54 27.35 16.19
CA TYR A 74 17.68 28.51 16.02
C TYR A 74 16.68 28.65 17.17
N TYR A 75 16.60 29.85 17.74
CA TYR A 75 15.61 30.26 18.73
C TYR A 75 14.83 31.45 18.21
N TYR A 76 13.54 31.55 18.55
CA TYR A 76 12.78 32.77 18.32
C TYR A 76 12.30 33.33 19.66
N PHE A 77 12.70 34.57 19.95
CA PHE A 77 12.31 35.27 21.16
C PHE A 77 11.05 36.10 20.88
N GLY A 78 10.01 35.90 21.68
CA GLY A 78 8.71 36.54 21.54
C GLY A 78 8.73 38.04 21.84
N ALA A 79 7.54 38.63 21.88
CA ALA A 79 7.39 40.04 22.27
C ALA A 79 7.70 40.27 23.76
N ASP A 80 7.61 39.22 24.58
CA ASP A 80 7.98 39.17 26.00
C ASP A 80 9.43 38.71 26.22
N GLY A 81 10.26 38.70 25.16
CA GLY A 81 11.67 38.29 25.23
C GLY A 81 11.92 36.81 25.51
N ALA A 82 10.89 36.03 25.86
CA ALA A 82 11.03 34.62 26.12
C ALA A 82 11.10 33.81 24.81
N ALA A 83 11.88 32.74 24.80
CA ALA A 83 11.93 31.81 23.70
C ALA A 83 10.56 31.15 23.49
N VAL A 84 10.10 31.14 22.25
CA VAL A 84 8.89 30.41 21.84
C VAL A 84 9.15 28.92 21.93
N THR A 85 8.22 28.16 22.50
CA THR A 85 8.34 26.72 22.68
C THR A 85 7.06 25.99 22.26
N LYS A 86 7.20 24.72 21.87
CA LYS A 86 6.14 23.76 21.57
C LYS A 86 5.09 24.22 20.54
N THR A 87 5.42 25.16 19.66
CA THR A 87 4.45 25.73 18.70
C THR A 87 5.06 26.00 17.34
N LEU A 88 4.18 26.00 16.33
CA LEU A 88 4.46 26.55 15.02
C LEU A 88 4.43 28.08 15.09
N LYS A 89 5.37 28.75 14.43
CA LYS A 89 5.43 30.21 14.31
C LYS A 89 5.76 30.60 12.88
N LYS A 90 5.02 31.56 12.32
CA LYS A 90 5.36 32.19 11.05
C LYS A 90 6.27 33.40 11.31
N ILE A 91 7.46 33.38 10.72
CA ILE A 91 8.52 34.38 10.87
C ILE A 91 9.01 34.70 9.46
N ASP A 92 8.94 35.97 9.06
CA ASP A 92 9.39 36.46 7.74
C ASP A 92 8.90 35.61 6.56
N GLY A 93 7.62 35.22 6.61
CA GLY A 93 6.98 34.42 5.56
C GLY A 93 7.13 32.90 5.74
N ASN A 94 8.10 32.43 6.51
CA ASN A 94 8.41 31.02 6.70
C ASN A 94 7.85 30.46 8.01
N TYR A 95 7.46 29.19 8.02
CA TYR A 95 7.04 28.53 9.25
C TYR A 95 8.22 27.81 9.92
N TYR A 96 8.34 27.97 11.23
CA TYR A 96 9.27 27.25 12.09
C TYR A 96 8.46 26.54 13.17
N TYR A 97 8.92 25.37 13.62
CA TYR A 97 8.37 24.74 14.82
C TYR A 97 9.44 24.68 15.90
N PHE A 98 9.15 25.26 17.06
CA PHE A 98 10.06 25.26 18.20
C PHE A 98 9.71 24.12 19.15
N GLY A 99 10.72 23.37 19.56
CA GLY A 99 10.62 22.27 20.51
C GLY A 99 10.29 22.72 21.93
N ALA A 100 10.29 21.79 22.87
CA ALA A 100 10.07 22.09 24.29
C ALA A 100 11.23 22.86 24.93
N ASP A 101 12.41 22.73 24.36
CA ASP A 101 13.66 23.43 24.67
C ASP A 101 13.76 24.82 24.04
N GLY A 102 12.83 25.17 23.14
CA GLY A 102 12.85 26.43 22.38
C GLY A 102 13.72 26.39 21.12
N ILE A 103 14.27 25.23 20.78
CA ILE A 103 15.09 25.03 19.58
C ILE A 103 14.17 24.74 18.39
N ALA A 104 14.40 25.38 17.25
CA ALA A 104 13.70 25.04 16.01
C ALA A 104 14.08 23.64 15.55
N ILE A 105 13.08 22.80 15.26
CA ILE A 105 13.34 21.47 14.71
C ILE A 105 13.78 21.57 13.24
N THR A 106 14.68 20.70 12.83
CA THR A 106 15.23 20.66 11.46
C THR A 106 15.21 19.23 10.93
N LYS A 107 15.21 19.09 9.60
CA LYS A 107 15.22 17.80 8.87
C LYS A 107 14.23 16.76 9.41
N THR A 108 13.07 17.20 9.88
CA THR A 108 12.15 16.38 10.66
C THR A 108 10.72 16.54 10.18
N LEU A 109 10.02 15.42 10.01
CA LEU A 109 8.57 15.38 9.84
C LEU A 109 7.89 15.51 11.20
N LYS A 110 7.11 16.56 11.40
CA LYS A 110 6.41 16.85 12.66
C LYS A 110 4.92 16.95 12.42
N LYS A 111 4.15 16.23 13.25
CA LYS A 111 2.72 16.45 13.35
C LYS A 111 2.42 17.50 14.42
N THR A 112 1.72 18.56 14.05
CA THR A 112 1.20 19.60 14.96
C THR A 112 -0.15 20.08 14.44
N ASP A 113 -1.08 20.39 15.34
CA ASP A 113 -2.40 20.93 15.00
C ASP A 113 -3.15 20.11 13.95
N GLY A 114 -3.01 18.78 14.00
CA GLY A 114 -3.65 17.85 13.07
C GLY A 114 -2.94 17.68 11.71
N HIS A 115 -1.95 18.50 11.38
CA HIS A 115 -1.24 18.49 10.10
C HIS A 115 0.21 18.01 10.25
N TYR A 116 0.75 17.40 9.19
CA TYR A 116 2.18 17.11 9.12
C TYR A 116 2.90 18.24 8.40
N TYR A 117 4.05 18.64 8.92
CA TYR A 117 5.00 19.58 8.34
C TYR A 117 6.36 18.90 8.25
N TYR A 118 7.14 19.21 7.23
CA TYR A 118 8.54 18.82 7.19
C TYR A 118 9.40 20.07 7.22
N PHE A 119 10.36 20.11 8.14
CA PHE A 119 11.27 21.23 8.32
C PHE A 119 12.61 20.90 7.67
N ASP A 120 13.15 21.82 6.88
CA ASP A 120 14.43 21.67 6.20
C ASP A 120 15.62 21.90 7.15
N ALA A 121 16.83 21.92 6.60
CA ALA A 121 18.06 22.09 7.37
C ALA A 121 18.18 23.46 8.05
N ASP A 122 17.54 24.48 7.50
CA ASP A 122 17.47 25.83 8.05
C ASP A 122 16.31 26.02 9.04
N GLY A 123 15.52 24.96 9.30
CA GLY A 123 14.38 24.97 10.20
C GLY A 123 13.09 25.54 9.60
N THR A 124 13.10 25.92 8.33
CA THR A 124 11.89 26.38 7.63
C THR A 124 11.04 25.19 7.18
N ALA A 125 9.71 25.35 7.20
CA ALA A 125 8.80 24.34 6.69
C ALA A 125 8.81 24.30 5.15
N VAL A 126 8.96 23.12 4.57
CA VAL A 126 8.82 22.88 3.14
C VAL A 126 7.39 23.18 2.69
N THR A 127 7.24 23.92 1.59
CA THR A 127 5.94 24.28 1.02
C THR A 127 5.88 24.02 -0.48
N GLY A 128 4.67 23.80 -0.98
CA GLY A 128 4.35 23.75 -2.42
C GLY A 128 4.93 22.59 -3.23
N THR A 129 5.70 21.68 -2.63
CA THR A 129 6.52 20.70 -3.34
C THR A 129 6.39 19.26 -2.81
N LEU A 130 6.86 18.31 -3.63
CA LEU A 130 6.98 16.90 -3.28
C LEU A 130 8.36 16.66 -2.65
N GLN A 131 8.38 16.18 -1.40
CA GLN A 131 9.59 15.90 -0.64
C GLN A 131 9.74 14.40 -0.38
N LYS A 132 10.96 13.89 -0.48
CA LYS A 132 11.30 12.52 -0.04
C LYS A 132 11.80 12.57 1.41
N VAL A 133 11.14 11.84 2.31
CA VAL A 133 11.47 11.73 3.73
C VAL A 133 11.42 10.25 4.10
N ASP A 134 12.52 9.69 4.62
CA ASP A 134 12.64 8.26 4.99
C ASP A 134 12.07 7.31 3.94
N GLU A 135 12.58 7.46 2.70
CA GLU A 135 12.17 6.68 1.53
C GLU A 135 10.73 6.86 1.03
N LYS A 136 9.91 7.65 1.74
CA LYS A 136 8.53 7.95 1.38
C LYS A 136 8.43 9.35 0.79
N TYR A 137 7.44 9.55 -0.07
CA TYR A 137 7.17 10.84 -0.67
C TYR A 137 5.98 11.51 0.02
N TYR A 138 6.08 12.80 0.28
CA TYR A 138 5.04 13.65 0.87
C TYR A 138 4.89 14.87 -0.02
N TYR A 139 3.68 15.41 -0.16
CA TYR A 139 3.48 16.71 -0.81
C TYR A 139 2.98 17.70 0.22
N PHE A 140 3.70 18.81 0.37
CA PHE A 140 3.33 19.90 1.25
C PHE A 140 2.66 21.00 0.43
N ASP A 141 1.51 21.49 0.89
CA ASP A 141 0.79 22.57 0.22
C ASP A 141 1.47 23.94 0.44
N SER A 142 0.85 25.03 -0.04
CA SER A 142 1.38 26.39 0.12
C SER A 142 1.42 26.88 1.58
N LYS A 143 0.76 26.18 2.50
CA LYS A 143 0.81 26.43 3.95
C LYS A 143 1.81 25.51 4.65
N GLY A 144 2.52 24.64 3.91
CA GLY A 144 3.46 23.66 4.45
C GLY A 144 2.79 22.43 5.04
N GLN A 145 1.49 22.26 4.84
CA GLN A 145 0.75 21.11 5.38
C GLN A 145 0.82 19.94 4.40
N ALA A 146 1.15 18.75 4.90
CA ALA A 146 1.13 17.54 4.07
C ALA A 146 -0.30 17.25 3.61
N VAL A 147 -0.47 17.04 2.31
CA VAL A 147 -1.72 16.55 1.75
C VAL A 147 -1.96 15.12 2.25
N THR A 148 -3.19 14.85 2.72
CA THR A 148 -3.61 13.55 3.24
C THR A 148 -4.92 13.10 2.60
N GLU A 149 -5.09 11.78 2.51
CA GLU A 149 -6.31 11.08 2.05
C GLU A 149 -6.89 11.56 0.71
N LYS A 150 -6.04 12.11 -0.18
CA LYS A 150 -6.49 12.79 -1.40
C LYS A 150 -5.62 12.43 -2.60
N TRP A 151 -6.26 12.41 -3.76
CA TRP A 151 -5.58 12.37 -5.05
C TRP A 151 -4.99 13.74 -5.40
N LYS A 152 -3.78 13.75 -5.95
CA LYS A 152 -3.16 14.97 -6.48
C LYS A 152 -2.35 14.66 -7.74
N THR A 153 -2.41 15.58 -8.70
CA THR A 153 -1.54 15.55 -9.88
C THR A 153 -0.41 16.54 -9.69
N ILE A 154 0.83 16.10 -9.88
CA ILE A 154 2.06 16.89 -9.74
C ILE A 154 2.91 16.59 -10.97
N ASN A 155 3.23 17.61 -11.76
CA ASN A 155 4.02 17.50 -13.00
C ASN A 155 3.50 16.40 -13.94
N GLY A 156 2.19 16.36 -14.15
CA GLY A 156 1.52 15.35 -15.00
C GLY A 156 1.48 13.92 -14.43
N LYS A 157 2.00 13.68 -13.23
CA LYS A 157 1.95 12.38 -12.54
C LYS A 157 0.91 12.41 -11.43
N LYS A 158 0.11 11.34 -11.33
CA LYS A 158 -0.96 11.24 -10.34
C LYS A 158 -0.47 10.47 -9.11
N TYR A 159 -0.76 10.99 -7.93
CA TYR A 159 -0.41 10.44 -6.62
C TYR A 159 -1.68 10.33 -5.78
N TYR A 160 -1.70 9.40 -4.83
CA TYR A 160 -2.68 9.40 -3.74
C TYR A 160 -1.92 9.49 -2.43
N PHE A 161 -2.22 10.46 -1.58
CA PHE A 161 -1.58 10.57 -0.27
C PHE A 161 -2.45 9.86 0.78
N ARG A 162 -1.82 9.02 1.60
CA ARG A 162 -2.49 8.26 2.68
C ARG A 162 -2.77 9.17 3.88
N LYS A 163 -3.46 8.63 4.89
CA LYS A 163 -3.78 9.34 6.15
C LYS A 163 -2.55 9.88 6.90
N ASN A 164 -1.42 9.18 6.78
CA ASN A 164 -0.15 9.61 7.36
C ASN A 164 0.63 10.60 6.47
N GLY A 165 0.04 11.08 5.36
CA GLY A 165 0.68 12.02 4.43
C GLY A 165 1.60 11.39 3.40
N SER A 166 1.98 10.11 3.56
CA SER A 166 2.85 9.43 2.60
C SER A 166 2.12 9.09 1.29
N ALA A 167 2.80 9.21 0.16
CA ALA A 167 2.29 8.81 -1.14
C ALA A 167 2.07 7.30 -1.20
N ALA A 168 0.98 6.89 -1.84
CA ALA A 168 0.64 5.50 -2.07
C ALA A 168 1.68 4.82 -2.95
N THR A 169 2.14 3.65 -2.53
CA THR A 169 3.12 2.80 -3.22
C THR A 169 2.52 1.42 -3.41
N GLU A 170 2.98 0.69 -4.43
CA GLU A 170 2.48 -0.65 -4.76
C GLU A 170 0.95 -0.67 -4.93
N SER A 171 0.29 -1.80 -4.66
CA SER A 171 -1.17 -1.84 -4.66
C SER A 171 -1.73 -1.21 -3.38
N CYS A 172 -2.61 -0.23 -3.56
CA CYS A 172 -3.28 0.48 -2.47
C CYS A 172 -4.80 0.51 -2.71
N ARG A 173 -5.57 0.17 -1.67
CA ARG A 173 -7.04 0.21 -1.71
C ARG A 173 -7.52 1.62 -1.39
N ILE A 174 -8.24 2.24 -2.31
CA ILE A 174 -8.76 3.60 -2.23
C ILE A 174 -10.25 3.54 -2.62
N ASN A 175 -11.14 3.91 -1.69
CA ASN A 175 -12.60 3.89 -1.89
C ASN A 175 -13.11 2.56 -2.46
N GLY A 176 -12.67 1.45 -1.87
CA GLY A 176 -13.07 0.09 -2.26
C GLY A 176 -12.35 -0.48 -3.48
N LYS A 177 -11.61 0.31 -4.26
CA LYS A 177 -10.89 -0.12 -5.47
C LYS A 177 -9.38 -0.14 -5.25
N TYR A 178 -8.68 -1.08 -5.86
CA TYR A 178 -7.21 -1.11 -5.83
C TYR A 178 -6.61 -0.29 -6.98
N TYR A 179 -5.51 0.38 -6.70
CA TYR A 179 -4.70 1.14 -7.66
C TYR A 179 -3.22 0.80 -7.43
N VAL A 180 -2.44 0.68 -8.50
CA VAL A 180 -1.03 0.30 -8.42
C VAL A 180 -0.14 1.51 -8.66
N PHE A 181 0.77 1.77 -7.74
CA PHE A 181 1.72 2.87 -7.77
C PHE A 181 3.15 2.33 -7.83
N ASN A 182 4.08 3.09 -8.43
CA ASN A 182 5.50 2.77 -8.33
C ASN A 182 6.06 3.15 -6.94
N LEU A 183 7.33 2.82 -6.68
CA LEU A 183 7.98 3.13 -5.40
C LEU A 183 8.23 4.64 -5.17
N LYS A 184 8.06 5.48 -6.21
CA LYS A 184 8.06 6.95 -6.10
C LYS A 184 6.68 7.52 -5.81
N GLY A 185 5.66 6.68 -5.64
CA GLY A 185 4.30 7.08 -5.33
C GLY A 185 3.42 7.42 -6.52
N GLN A 186 3.91 7.22 -7.75
CA GLN A 186 3.21 7.60 -8.98
C GLN A 186 2.29 6.48 -9.42
N LEU A 187 1.02 6.81 -9.69
CA LEU A 187 0.04 5.89 -10.25
C LEU A 187 0.57 5.36 -11.59
N LEU A 188 0.62 4.04 -11.71
CA LEU A 188 0.99 3.38 -12.94
C LEU A 188 -0.20 3.37 -13.90
N THR A 189 0.08 3.70 -15.15
CA THR A 189 -0.81 3.47 -16.30
C THR A 189 -0.13 2.48 -17.24
N PRO A 190 -0.87 1.81 -18.13
CA PRO A 190 -0.31 0.81 -19.03
C PRO A 190 0.33 1.46 -20.27
N THR A 191 1.17 2.49 -20.09
CA THR A 191 2.07 2.92 -21.18
C THR A 191 3.00 1.74 -21.50
N GLY A 192 2.86 1.16 -22.70
CA GLY A 192 3.51 -0.08 -23.10
C GLY A 192 2.82 -1.34 -22.56
N ARG A 193 3.56 -2.23 -21.89
CA ARG A 193 3.01 -3.50 -21.35
C ARG A 193 2.10 -3.26 -20.14
N LYS A 194 0.95 -3.95 -20.08
CA LYS A 194 0.00 -3.96 -18.95
C LYS A 194 0.54 -4.65 -17.70
N MET A 195 1.48 -5.59 -17.84
CA MET A 195 2.17 -6.21 -16.71
C MET A 195 3.29 -5.27 -16.22
N LYS A 196 3.27 -4.92 -14.94
CA LYS A 196 4.22 -4.02 -14.28
C LYS A 196 4.90 -4.74 -13.13
N LYS A 197 6.20 -4.52 -12.97
CA LYS A 197 6.96 -4.96 -11.79
C LYS A 197 7.17 -3.75 -10.88
N VAL A 198 6.82 -3.88 -9.60
CA VAL A 198 7.06 -2.84 -8.58
C VAL A 198 7.70 -3.51 -7.37
N GLY A 199 8.91 -3.11 -7.03
CA GLY A 199 9.71 -3.82 -6.04
C GLY A 199 9.91 -5.28 -6.45
N SER A 200 9.55 -6.20 -5.55
CA SER A 200 9.60 -7.65 -5.79
C SER A 200 8.33 -8.19 -6.46
N GLU A 201 7.26 -7.40 -6.57
CA GLU A 201 5.93 -7.85 -6.95
C GLU A 201 5.60 -7.56 -8.42
N TYR A 202 4.69 -8.35 -8.97
CA TYR A 202 4.12 -8.13 -10.30
C TYR A 202 2.64 -7.77 -10.20
N TYR A 203 2.19 -6.92 -11.10
CA TYR A 203 0.82 -6.43 -11.21
C TYR A 203 0.39 -6.44 -12.67
N TYR A 204 -0.88 -6.67 -12.95
CA TYR A 204 -1.44 -6.53 -14.30
C TYR A 204 -2.60 -5.55 -14.26
N ILE A 205 -2.43 -4.40 -14.89
CA ILE A 205 -3.30 -3.23 -14.71
C ILE A 205 -4.08 -2.84 -15.97
N ASN A 206 -5.24 -2.21 -15.76
CA ASN A 206 -6.02 -1.55 -16.81
C ASN A 206 -5.58 -0.09 -17.03
N GLU A 207 -6.23 0.59 -17.97
CA GLU A 207 -5.96 2.01 -18.34
C GLU A 207 -6.07 2.99 -17.16
N LYS A 208 -6.84 2.64 -16.12
CA LYS A 208 -7.04 3.45 -14.92
C LYS A 208 -6.03 3.15 -13.80
N GLY A 209 -5.04 2.29 -14.07
CA GLY A 209 -4.05 1.86 -13.08
C GLY A 209 -4.59 0.88 -12.04
N GLN A 210 -5.74 0.25 -12.30
CA GLN A 210 -6.37 -0.71 -11.40
C GLN A 210 -5.98 -2.14 -11.80
N PRO A 211 -5.72 -3.04 -10.85
CA PRO A 211 -5.37 -4.41 -11.17
C PRO A 211 -6.57 -5.16 -11.77
N VAL A 212 -6.31 -5.99 -12.77
CA VAL A 212 -7.31 -6.85 -13.42
C VAL A 212 -7.19 -8.27 -12.85
N THR A 213 -7.96 -8.53 -11.79
CA THR A 213 -7.88 -9.75 -10.96
C THR A 213 -8.27 -11.03 -11.70
N GLY A 214 -7.75 -12.19 -11.29
CA GLY A 214 -8.06 -13.52 -11.86
C GLY A 214 -7.02 -14.00 -12.88
N TRP A 215 -7.34 -15.10 -13.57
CA TRP A 215 -6.51 -15.70 -14.62
C TRP A 215 -6.40 -14.80 -15.85
N ARG A 216 -5.19 -14.55 -16.35
CA ARG A 216 -4.96 -13.71 -17.54
C ARG A 216 -3.96 -14.35 -18.49
N VAL A 217 -4.40 -14.56 -19.73
CA VAL A 217 -3.53 -14.86 -20.86
C VAL A 217 -2.90 -13.56 -21.32
N LEU A 218 -1.57 -13.47 -21.28
CA LEU A 218 -0.83 -12.30 -21.75
C LEU A 218 -0.40 -12.43 -23.19
N ARG A 219 -0.09 -13.65 -23.63
CA ARG A 219 0.34 -13.97 -24.98
C ARG A 219 0.11 -15.46 -25.25
N GLU A 220 -0.58 -15.76 -26.34
CA GLU A 220 -0.68 -17.12 -26.87
C GLU A 220 0.60 -17.48 -27.63
N LYS A 221 1.08 -18.70 -27.45
CA LYS A 221 2.26 -19.26 -28.15
C LYS A 221 1.85 -20.36 -29.13
N SER A 222 0.83 -21.13 -28.78
CA SER A 222 0.17 -22.13 -29.62
C SER A 222 -1.22 -22.44 -29.04
N ALA A 223 -1.98 -23.32 -29.69
CA ALA A 223 -3.26 -23.83 -29.16
C ALA A 223 -3.16 -24.44 -27.74
N TYR A 224 -1.95 -24.86 -27.35
CA TYR A 224 -1.68 -25.55 -26.08
C TYR A 224 -0.61 -24.84 -25.24
N SER A 225 -0.30 -23.57 -25.49
CA SER A 225 0.71 -22.89 -24.69
C SER A 225 0.52 -21.40 -24.71
N ALA A 226 0.62 -20.76 -23.54
CA ALA A 226 0.54 -19.33 -23.39
C ALA A 226 1.36 -18.83 -22.19
N ASP A 227 1.71 -17.55 -22.20
CA ASP A 227 2.16 -16.83 -21.01
C ASP A 227 0.93 -16.45 -20.19
N ILE A 228 0.72 -17.12 -19.05
CA ILE A 228 -0.47 -16.95 -18.20
C ILE A 228 -0.05 -16.54 -16.80
N ILE A 229 -0.79 -15.59 -16.24
CA ILE A 229 -0.64 -15.12 -14.86
C ILE A 229 -1.95 -15.31 -14.09
N TYR A 230 -1.88 -15.29 -12.76
CA TYR A 230 -3.03 -15.16 -11.88
C TYR A 230 -2.87 -13.92 -11.01
N VAL A 231 -3.89 -13.09 -10.93
CA VAL A 231 -3.87 -11.81 -10.20
C VAL A 231 -4.82 -11.88 -9.01
N TYR A 232 -4.30 -11.80 -7.78
CA TYR A 232 -5.09 -11.81 -6.56
C TYR A 232 -6.02 -10.59 -6.44
N LYS A 233 -7.01 -10.65 -5.54
CA LYS A 233 -7.93 -9.54 -5.27
C LYS A 233 -7.23 -8.25 -4.82
N ASN A 234 -6.10 -8.38 -4.14
CA ASN A 234 -5.24 -7.25 -3.74
C ASN A 234 -4.38 -6.71 -4.90
N GLY A 235 -4.45 -7.32 -6.09
CA GLY A 235 -3.76 -6.91 -7.30
C GLY A 235 -2.41 -7.57 -7.55
N LYS A 236 -1.81 -8.25 -6.58
CA LYS A 236 -0.52 -8.94 -6.77
C LYS A 236 -0.68 -10.15 -7.67
N CYS A 237 0.28 -10.40 -8.55
CA CYS A 237 0.34 -11.64 -9.32
C CYS A 237 0.92 -12.77 -8.48
N ALA A 238 0.39 -13.98 -8.65
CA ALA A 238 0.95 -15.19 -8.04
C ALA A 238 2.38 -15.45 -8.53
N ARG A 239 3.32 -15.73 -7.61
CA ARG A 239 4.74 -15.87 -7.93
C ARG A 239 5.46 -16.77 -6.94
N ASN A 240 6.27 -17.71 -7.45
CA ASN A 240 7.00 -18.68 -6.61
C ASN A 240 6.08 -19.45 -5.64
N GLU A 241 4.88 -19.77 -6.10
CA GLU A 241 3.84 -20.37 -5.29
C GLU A 241 2.97 -21.29 -6.14
N THR A 242 2.01 -21.96 -5.50
CA THR A 242 1.00 -22.78 -6.18
C THR A 242 -0.37 -22.20 -5.92
N VAL A 243 -1.10 -21.87 -6.99
CA VAL A 243 -2.50 -21.46 -6.92
C VAL A 243 -3.33 -22.47 -7.67
N ASP A 244 -4.29 -23.09 -6.98
CA ASP A 244 -5.22 -24.02 -7.59
C ASP A 244 -4.52 -25.16 -8.37
N LYS A 245 -3.56 -25.80 -7.70
CA LYS A 245 -2.72 -26.88 -8.25
C LYS A 245 -1.83 -26.45 -9.44
N ILE A 246 -1.70 -25.15 -9.73
CA ILE A 246 -0.82 -24.58 -10.76
C ILE A 246 0.36 -23.89 -10.09
N LYS A 247 1.58 -24.34 -10.41
CA LYS A 247 2.82 -23.71 -9.97
C LYS A 247 3.15 -22.47 -10.82
N PHE A 248 3.62 -21.41 -10.17
CA PHE A 248 4.09 -20.18 -10.78
C PHE A 248 5.58 -19.98 -10.56
N ASN A 249 6.28 -19.56 -11.61
CA ASN A 249 7.73 -19.32 -11.54
C ASN A 249 8.07 -17.92 -10.96
N LYS A 250 9.37 -17.61 -10.89
CA LYS A 250 9.90 -16.33 -10.38
C LYS A 250 9.48 -15.08 -11.16
N ASN A 251 8.97 -15.27 -12.38
CA ASN A 251 8.47 -14.20 -13.25
C ASN A 251 6.93 -14.14 -13.24
N ALA A 252 6.27 -14.84 -12.30
CA ALA A 252 4.83 -14.91 -12.13
C ALA A 252 4.08 -15.62 -13.28
N TYR A 253 4.78 -16.41 -14.10
CA TYR A 253 4.14 -17.22 -15.15
C TYR A 253 3.80 -18.62 -14.67
N ALA A 254 2.61 -19.09 -15.02
CA ALA A 254 2.20 -20.47 -14.80
C ALA A 254 3.11 -21.46 -15.56
N ILE A 255 3.57 -22.51 -14.89
CA ILE A 255 4.49 -23.52 -15.46
C ILE A 255 3.74 -24.51 -16.36
N ASN A 256 2.49 -24.85 -16.04
CA ASN A 256 1.63 -25.72 -16.85
C ASN A 256 0.47 -24.91 -17.46
N SER A 257 0.78 -24.16 -18.51
CA SER A 257 -0.20 -23.29 -19.17
C SER A 257 -1.33 -24.07 -19.84
N GLN A 258 -1.09 -25.31 -20.31
CA GLN A 258 -2.12 -26.18 -20.88
C GLN A 258 -3.27 -26.44 -19.91
N ARG A 259 -2.95 -26.83 -18.68
CA ARG A 259 -3.97 -27.06 -17.65
C ARG A 259 -4.81 -25.80 -17.41
N VAL A 260 -4.18 -24.64 -17.39
CA VAL A 260 -4.88 -23.37 -17.20
C VAL A 260 -5.77 -23.02 -18.40
N LEU A 261 -5.29 -23.23 -19.63
CA LEU A 261 -6.08 -23.03 -20.85
C LEU A 261 -7.30 -23.96 -20.87
N ALA A 262 -7.11 -25.23 -20.57
CA ALA A 262 -8.20 -26.22 -20.48
C ALA A 262 -9.24 -25.80 -19.44
N ARG A 263 -8.78 -25.38 -18.26
CA ARG A 263 -9.66 -24.83 -17.22
C ARG A 263 -10.44 -23.61 -17.72
N MET A 264 -9.78 -22.63 -18.34
CA MET A 264 -10.43 -21.41 -18.83
C MET A 264 -11.47 -21.73 -19.92
N ALA A 265 -11.19 -22.69 -20.80
CA ALA A 265 -12.15 -23.19 -21.79
C ALA A 265 -13.34 -23.86 -21.12
N ALA A 266 -13.10 -24.74 -20.14
CA ALA A 266 -14.15 -25.41 -19.36
C ALA A 266 -15.02 -24.42 -18.60
N GLU A 267 -14.44 -23.44 -17.90
CA GLU A 267 -15.20 -22.39 -17.20
C GLU A 267 -16.07 -21.58 -18.17
N LYS A 268 -15.58 -21.29 -19.38
CA LYS A 268 -16.37 -20.62 -20.43
C LYS A 268 -17.54 -21.49 -20.88
N PHE A 269 -17.31 -22.79 -21.08
CA PHE A 269 -18.36 -23.74 -21.46
C PHE A 269 -19.41 -23.91 -20.36
N ILE A 270 -18.99 -24.10 -19.09
CA ILE A 270 -19.89 -24.22 -17.94
C ILE A 270 -20.85 -23.03 -17.86
N ARG A 271 -20.34 -21.80 -18.03
CA ARG A 271 -21.18 -20.59 -18.05
C ARG A 271 -22.22 -20.56 -19.17
N LYS A 272 -21.97 -21.22 -20.31
CA LYS A 272 -22.96 -21.36 -21.39
C LYS A 272 -24.06 -22.37 -21.04
N CYS A 273 -23.77 -23.33 -20.17
CA CYS A 273 -24.66 -24.45 -19.85
C CYS A 273 -25.46 -24.28 -18.55
N THR A 274 -25.14 -23.26 -17.74
CA THR A 274 -25.56 -23.22 -16.32
C THR A 274 -25.89 -21.81 -15.86
N ASN A 275 -26.60 -21.71 -14.73
CA ASN A 275 -26.91 -20.46 -14.06
C ASN A 275 -25.93 -20.21 -12.91
N SER A 276 -25.75 -18.95 -12.51
CA SER A 276 -24.89 -18.59 -11.38
C SER A 276 -25.34 -19.24 -10.07
N SER A 277 -26.65 -19.39 -9.87
CA SER A 277 -27.30 -20.01 -8.71
C SER A 277 -27.22 -21.54 -8.66
N ASP A 278 -26.86 -22.22 -9.75
CA ASP A 278 -26.75 -23.68 -9.75
C ASP A 278 -25.64 -24.13 -8.78
N SER A 279 -25.88 -25.22 -8.03
CA SER A 279 -24.85 -25.87 -7.21
C SER A 279 -23.73 -26.44 -8.08
N ILE A 280 -22.54 -26.70 -7.51
CA ILE A 280 -21.41 -27.24 -8.28
C ILE A 280 -21.74 -28.59 -8.95
N SER A 281 -22.48 -29.47 -8.27
CA SER A 281 -22.93 -30.76 -8.84
C SER A 281 -23.93 -30.57 -9.98
N VAL A 282 -24.89 -29.65 -9.84
CA VAL A 282 -25.85 -29.33 -10.90
C VAL A 282 -25.12 -28.75 -12.12
N LYS A 283 -24.13 -27.87 -11.89
CA LYS A 283 -23.31 -27.31 -12.97
C LYS A 283 -22.58 -28.40 -13.74
N LEU A 284 -21.92 -29.32 -13.03
CA LEU A 284 -21.22 -30.43 -13.66
C LEU A 284 -22.17 -31.31 -14.48
N LYS A 285 -23.32 -31.69 -13.90
CA LYS A 285 -24.34 -32.50 -14.57
C LYS A 285 -24.82 -31.86 -15.86
N LYS A 286 -25.27 -30.59 -15.82
CA LYS A 286 -25.77 -29.87 -17.01
C LYS A 286 -24.69 -29.73 -18.08
N SER A 287 -23.47 -29.39 -17.69
CA SER A 287 -22.35 -29.24 -18.64
C SER A 287 -21.97 -30.57 -19.29
N ALA A 288 -21.86 -31.64 -18.51
CA ALA A 288 -21.55 -32.96 -19.06
C ALA A 288 -22.68 -33.49 -19.96
N GLN A 289 -23.96 -33.28 -19.59
CA GLN A 289 -25.09 -33.60 -20.46
C GLN A 289 -25.01 -32.85 -21.79
N ARG A 290 -24.63 -31.56 -21.78
CA ARG A 290 -24.42 -30.77 -22.99
C ARG A 290 -23.30 -31.34 -23.85
N VAL A 291 -22.17 -31.72 -23.27
CA VAL A 291 -21.06 -32.36 -24.01
C VAL A 291 -21.57 -33.58 -24.77
N VAL A 292 -22.25 -34.51 -24.09
CA VAL A 292 -22.74 -35.75 -24.70
C VAL A 292 -23.79 -35.50 -25.77
N ALA A 293 -24.71 -34.56 -25.52
CA ALA A 293 -25.81 -34.30 -26.42
C ALA A 293 -25.37 -33.65 -27.74
N THR A 294 -24.28 -32.87 -27.74
CA THR A 294 -23.94 -32.04 -28.90
C THR A 294 -22.55 -32.19 -29.47
N PHE A 295 -21.65 -32.91 -28.81
CA PHE A 295 -20.35 -33.15 -29.42
C PHE A 295 -20.47 -34.15 -30.56
N SER A 296 -20.02 -33.76 -31.75
CA SER A 296 -19.97 -34.67 -32.90
C SER A 296 -18.93 -35.76 -32.64
N TYR A 297 -19.34 -37.03 -32.73
CA TYR A 297 -18.43 -38.16 -32.54
C TYR A 297 -17.58 -38.39 -33.79
N THR A 298 -16.25 -38.29 -33.68
CA THR A 298 -15.33 -38.29 -34.83
C THR A 298 -14.64 -39.63 -35.11
N GLY A 299 -15.08 -40.73 -34.49
CA GLY A 299 -14.43 -42.05 -34.62
C GLY A 299 -13.12 -42.13 -33.83
N SER A 300 -12.34 -43.22 -33.98
CA SER A 300 -11.17 -43.53 -33.13
C SER A 300 -9.92 -42.67 -33.42
N GLN A 301 -10.04 -41.36 -33.32
CA GLN A 301 -8.91 -40.43 -33.42
C GLN A 301 -8.36 -40.10 -32.03
N ARG A 302 -7.12 -40.51 -31.77
CA ARG A 302 -6.42 -40.16 -30.52
C ARG A 302 -5.83 -38.76 -30.61
N CYS A 303 -5.93 -37.99 -29.53
CA CYS A 303 -5.34 -36.66 -29.48
C CYS A 303 -3.82 -36.70 -29.68
N SER A 304 -3.30 -35.66 -30.34
CA SER A 304 -1.86 -35.50 -30.53
C SER A 304 -1.14 -35.49 -29.16
N GLY A 305 -0.20 -36.42 -28.97
CA GLY A 305 0.53 -36.55 -27.71
C GLY A 305 -0.15 -37.38 -26.60
N PHE A 306 -1.08 -38.28 -26.94
CA PHE A 306 -1.74 -39.22 -26.00
C PHE A 306 -0.80 -39.97 -25.03
N LYS A 307 0.48 -40.13 -25.38
CA LYS A 307 1.51 -40.76 -24.52
C LYS A 307 2.14 -39.81 -23.48
N LYS A 308 1.74 -38.54 -23.43
CA LYS A 308 2.26 -37.54 -22.49
C LYS A 308 1.31 -37.36 -21.32
N ASP A 309 1.85 -37.02 -20.15
CA ASP A 309 1.07 -36.79 -18.92
C ASP A 309 0.04 -35.65 -19.04
N ASP A 310 0.10 -34.82 -20.08
CA ASP A 310 -0.75 -33.66 -20.31
C ASP A 310 -1.87 -33.86 -21.36
N TRP A 311 -2.01 -35.07 -21.92
CA TRP A 311 -2.93 -35.34 -23.04
C TRP A 311 -4.39 -34.95 -22.75
N VAL A 312 -4.84 -35.14 -21.50
CA VAL A 312 -6.19 -34.82 -21.04
C VAL A 312 -6.51 -33.35 -21.29
N TYR A 313 -5.58 -32.44 -21.00
CA TYR A 313 -5.82 -31.02 -21.17
C TYR A 313 -5.88 -30.61 -22.64
N ARG A 314 -5.05 -31.22 -23.48
CA ARG A 314 -5.07 -30.97 -24.94
C ARG A 314 -6.36 -31.45 -25.58
N ALA A 315 -6.76 -32.69 -25.28
CA ALA A 315 -8.00 -33.29 -25.76
C ALA A 315 -9.21 -32.45 -25.34
N ALA A 316 -9.27 -32.00 -24.08
CA ALA A 316 -10.34 -31.13 -23.61
C ALA A 316 -10.35 -29.76 -24.29
N ILE A 317 -9.19 -29.12 -24.50
CA ILE A 317 -9.09 -27.83 -25.22
C ILE A 317 -9.63 -27.98 -26.64
N GLU A 318 -9.21 -29.01 -27.36
CA GLU A 318 -9.63 -29.28 -28.73
C GLU A 318 -11.12 -29.58 -28.78
N ALA A 319 -11.62 -30.50 -27.94
CA ALA A 319 -13.04 -30.86 -27.91
C ALA A 319 -13.96 -29.67 -27.64
N LEU A 320 -13.59 -28.81 -26.68
CA LEU A 320 -14.35 -27.60 -26.33
C LEU A 320 -14.27 -26.50 -27.40
N ALA A 321 -13.28 -26.56 -28.30
CA ALA A 321 -13.13 -25.62 -29.40
C ALA A 321 -13.91 -26.06 -30.63
N THR A 322 -14.00 -27.37 -30.89
CA THR A 322 -14.64 -27.94 -32.08
C THR A 322 -16.04 -28.49 -31.83
N ASP A 323 -16.48 -28.55 -30.57
CA ASP A 323 -17.68 -29.27 -30.15
C ASP A 323 -17.71 -30.69 -30.75
N SER A 324 -16.58 -31.40 -30.68
CA SER A 324 -16.41 -32.74 -31.27
C SER A 324 -15.34 -33.57 -30.57
N GLY A 325 -15.38 -34.88 -30.75
CA GLY A 325 -14.35 -35.79 -30.25
C GLY A 325 -14.84 -37.21 -30.01
N ASP A 326 -13.90 -38.11 -29.75
CA ASP A 326 -14.16 -39.51 -29.43
C ASP A 326 -14.32 -39.74 -27.91
N CYS A 327 -14.30 -41.01 -27.49
CA CYS A 327 -14.50 -41.34 -26.09
C CYS A 327 -13.43 -40.74 -25.15
N PHE A 328 -12.19 -40.59 -25.61
CA PHE A 328 -11.10 -39.99 -24.85
C PHE A 328 -11.28 -38.47 -24.71
N TYR A 329 -11.71 -37.79 -25.77
CA TYR A 329 -11.98 -36.36 -25.76
C TYR A 329 -13.14 -35.99 -24.83
N ILE A 330 -14.22 -36.77 -24.87
CA ILE A 330 -15.39 -36.55 -24.01
C ILE A 330 -15.02 -36.78 -22.54
N ALA A 331 -14.33 -37.88 -22.23
CA ALA A 331 -13.86 -38.15 -20.86
C ALA A 331 -12.90 -37.05 -20.38
N ALA A 332 -11.94 -36.65 -21.22
CA ALA A 332 -11.03 -35.55 -20.91
C ALA A 332 -11.78 -34.25 -20.60
N THR A 333 -12.75 -33.91 -21.43
CA THR A 333 -13.59 -32.71 -21.27
C THR A 333 -14.33 -32.74 -19.94
N ILE A 334 -15.01 -33.84 -19.61
CA ILE A 334 -15.76 -33.97 -18.36
C ILE A 334 -14.83 -33.92 -17.14
N GLY A 335 -13.65 -34.52 -17.23
CA GLY A 335 -12.61 -34.40 -16.19
C GLY A 335 -12.19 -32.95 -15.97
N VAL A 336 -11.92 -32.19 -17.03
CA VAL A 336 -11.54 -30.77 -16.91
C VAL A 336 -12.71 -29.91 -16.40
N LEU A 337 -13.96 -30.19 -16.79
CA LEU A 337 -15.15 -29.53 -16.25
C LEU A 337 -15.25 -29.73 -14.72
N ALA A 338 -15.02 -30.96 -14.24
CA ALA A 338 -15.03 -31.27 -12.82
C ALA A 338 -13.87 -30.59 -12.07
N ASP A 339 -12.64 -30.61 -12.59
CA ASP A 339 -11.49 -29.93 -11.95
C ASP A 339 -11.73 -28.41 -11.90
N ALA A 340 -12.30 -27.81 -12.96
CA ALA A 340 -12.64 -26.38 -13.00
C ALA A 340 -13.72 -25.97 -11.99
N LEU A 341 -14.66 -26.88 -11.67
CA LEU A 341 -15.68 -26.69 -10.63
C LEU A 341 -15.16 -26.95 -9.21
N GLY A 342 -13.90 -27.36 -9.06
CA GLY A 342 -13.26 -27.58 -7.76
C GLY A 342 -13.47 -28.97 -7.19
N PHE A 343 -13.91 -29.95 -7.98
CA PHE A 343 -13.99 -31.33 -7.51
C PHE A 343 -12.60 -31.89 -7.19
N GLU A 344 -12.50 -32.65 -6.10
CA GLU A 344 -11.26 -33.30 -5.68
C GLU A 344 -11.04 -34.63 -6.41
N ASN A 345 -9.77 -35.02 -6.56
CA ASN A 345 -9.34 -36.34 -7.05
C ASN A 345 -9.94 -36.75 -8.40
N VAL A 346 -10.14 -35.79 -9.29
CA VAL A 346 -10.56 -36.05 -10.66
C VAL A 346 -9.46 -36.79 -11.40
N SER A 347 -9.79 -37.93 -12.00
CA SER A 347 -8.88 -38.74 -12.81
C SER A 347 -9.58 -39.16 -14.09
N VAL A 348 -8.92 -38.95 -15.24
CA VAL A 348 -9.35 -39.53 -16.51
C VAL A 348 -8.57 -40.82 -16.68
N ILE A 349 -9.29 -41.94 -16.69
CA ILE A 349 -8.70 -43.28 -16.76
C ILE A 349 -8.97 -43.81 -18.16
N HIS A 350 -7.97 -44.43 -18.75
CA HIS A 350 -8.09 -45.00 -20.09
C HIS A 350 -7.60 -46.44 -20.13
N LEU A 351 -8.29 -47.28 -20.89
CA LEU A 351 -7.85 -48.61 -21.25
C LEU A 351 -7.02 -48.53 -22.52
N ALA A 352 -5.90 -49.27 -22.59
CA ALA A 352 -4.88 -49.12 -23.63
C ALA A 352 -5.41 -49.26 -25.08
N LYS A 353 -6.57 -49.90 -25.29
CA LYS A 353 -7.09 -50.25 -26.62
C LYS A 353 -8.60 -50.02 -26.85
N SER A 354 -9.38 -49.44 -25.93
CA SER A 354 -10.84 -49.41 -26.13
C SER A 354 -11.57 -48.16 -25.66
N HIS A 355 -11.25 -47.61 -24.48
CA HIS A 355 -12.20 -46.71 -23.81
C HIS A 355 -11.56 -45.78 -22.78
N ALA A 356 -12.20 -44.64 -22.50
CA ALA A 356 -11.84 -43.75 -21.42
C ALA A 356 -13.05 -43.34 -20.58
N TYR A 357 -12.85 -43.22 -19.27
CA TYR A 357 -13.88 -42.85 -18.32
C TYR A 357 -13.32 -41.85 -17.29
N VAL A 358 -14.20 -41.12 -16.62
CA VAL A 358 -13.82 -40.13 -15.60
C VAL A 358 -14.19 -40.66 -14.24
N ARG A 359 -13.28 -40.51 -13.28
CA ARG A 359 -13.50 -40.81 -11.87
C ARG A 359 -13.37 -39.52 -11.06
N ILE A 360 -14.36 -39.23 -10.22
CA ILE A 360 -14.40 -38.04 -9.36
C ILE A 360 -14.71 -38.49 -7.92
N GLY A 361 -14.02 -37.95 -6.91
CA GLY A 361 -14.29 -38.27 -5.50
C GLY A 361 -13.17 -39.04 -4.79
N LYS A 362 -13.44 -39.65 -3.64
CA LYS A 362 -12.42 -40.30 -2.78
C LYS A 362 -12.59 -41.82 -2.78
N LYS A 363 -11.53 -42.53 -2.37
CA LYS A 363 -11.56 -44.00 -2.26
C LYS A 363 -12.75 -44.44 -1.38
N GLY A 364 -13.64 -45.27 -1.94
CA GLY A 364 -14.87 -45.72 -1.29
C GLY A 364 -16.13 -44.90 -1.59
N ASN A 365 -16.01 -43.75 -2.26
CA ASN A 365 -17.14 -42.94 -2.71
C ASN A 365 -16.76 -42.18 -4.01
N TYR A 366 -16.64 -42.94 -5.10
CA TYR A 366 -16.32 -42.40 -6.42
C TYR A 366 -17.57 -42.32 -7.28
N ILE A 367 -17.70 -41.21 -8.00
CA ILE A 367 -18.61 -41.09 -9.14
C ILE A 367 -17.80 -41.44 -10.39
N TYR A 368 -18.32 -42.38 -11.17
CA TYR A 368 -17.76 -42.77 -12.46
C TYR A 368 -18.65 -42.25 -13.57
N TYR A 369 -18.01 -41.66 -14.59
CA TYR A 369 -18.67 -41.30 -15.83
C TYR A 369 -18.12 -42.17 -16.96
N ASP A 370 -19.01 -42.92 -17.59
CA ASP A 370 -18.77 -43.77 -18.75
C ASP A 370 -19.66 -43.30 -19.92
N ASN A 371 -19.06 -43.05 -21.07
CA ASN A 371 -19.75 -42.57 -22.28
C ASN A 371 -20.14 -43.67 -23.28
N MET A 372 -20.06 -44.96 -22.92
CA MET A 372 -20.39 -46.10 -23.81
C MET A 372 -21.75 -46.77 -23.54
N GLY A 373 -22.65 -46.17 -22.73
CA GLY A 373 -23.98 -46.74 -22.48
C GLY A 373 -25.11 -45.71 -22.26
N PRO A 374 -26.38 -46.05 -22.56
CA PRO A 374 -27.55 -45.18 -22.37
C PRO A 374 -27.96 -44.94 -20.90
N HIS A 375 -27.10 -45.26 -19.94
CA HIS A 375 -27.33 -45.08 -18.51
C HIS A 375 -26.12 -44.41 -17.87
N GLN A 376 -26.21 -43.40 -17.03
CA GLN A 376 -27.24 -42.44 -16.65
C GLN A 376 -26.44 -41.42 -15.80
N PHE A 377 -26.80 -40.14 -15.82
CA PHE A 377 -26.36 -39.17 -14.80
C PHE A 377 -27.03 -39.48 -13.44
N THR A 378 -26.96 -40.75 -12.98
CA THR A 378 -27.85 -41.27 -11.94
C THR A 378 -27.51 -40.79 -10.54
N THR A 379 -26.28 -40.37 -10.26
CA THR A 379 -25.95 -39.77 -8.97
C THR A 379 -24.74 -38.84 -9.10
N PHE A 380 -25.01 -37.53 -9.07
CA PHE A 380 -24.05 -36.44 -8.82
C PHE A 380 -24.43 -35.73 -7.53
#